data_AF-A0A7Y2T3M8-F1
#
_entry.id   AF-A0A7Y2T3M8-F1
#
_cell.length_a   1.000
_cell.length_b   1.000
_cell.length_c   1.000
_cell.angle_alpha   90.00
_cell.angle_beta   90.00
_cell.angle_gamma   90.00
#
_symmetry.space_group_name_H-M   'P 1'
#
loop_
_entity.id
_entity.type
_entity.pdbx_description
1 polymer ?
#
loop_
_entity_poly.entity_id
_entity_poly.type
_entity_poly.pdbx_seq_one_letter_code
_entity_poly.pdbx_strand_id
1 'polypeptide(L)'
;TLQLQDKLEQQLKALEKNGAASEADSAKKSVLEKALSQIKTKEGIYQQPMLAAQWRYLYSMMNQADQLPGKDAYDRYEELITQLNVLKGALE
;
A
#
# COMPACT_ATOMS: atom_id res chain seq x y z
N THR A 1 -4.61 -0.18 6.00
CA THR A 1 -3.90 0.09 4.72
C THR A 1 -4.28 1.42 4.11
N LEU A 2 -5.57 1.76 3.99
CA LEU A 2 -6.03 3.05 3.44
C LEU A 2 -5.41 4.26 4.15
N GLN A 3 -5.42 4.30 5.49
CA GLN A 3 -4.82 5.40 6.25
C GLN A 3 -3.33 5.67 5.94
N LEU A 4 -2.54 4.62 5.69
CA LEU A 4 -1.13 4.79 5.32
C LEU A 4 -1.01 5.33 3.90
N GLN A 5 -1.75 4.76 2.95
CA GLN A 5 -1.79 5.26 1.57
C GLN A 5 -2.18 6.75 1.53
N ASP A 6 -3.28 7.11 2.20
CA ASP A 6 -3.80 8.47 2.23
C ASP A 6 -2.76 9.44 2.81
N LYS A 7 -2.07 9.04 3.88
CA LYS A 7 -1.00 9.85 4.49
C LYS A 7 0.16 10.09 3.51
N LEU A 8 0.59 9.05 2.77
CA LEU A 8 1.68 9.18 1.80
C LEU A 8 1.26 10.04 0.60
N GLU A 9 0.04 9.87 0.08
CA GLU A 9 -0.50 10.70 -1.00
C GLU A 9 -0.62 12.17 -0.58
N GLN A 10 -1.05 12.45 0.65
CA GLN A 10 -1.09 13.81 1.20
C GLN A 10 0.30 14.43 1.32
N GLN A 11 1.28 13.67 1.81
CA GLN A 11 2.67 14.13 1.93
C GLN A 11 3.28 14.42 0.55
N LEU A 12 3.06 13.54 -0.42
CA LEU A 12 3.53 13.73 -1.80
C LEU A 12 2.91 14.99 -2.42
N LYS A 13 1.60 15.18 -2.28
CA LYS A 13 0.90 16.37 -2.77
C LYS A 13 1.37 17.66 -2.11
N ALA A 14 1.71 17.62 -0.83
CA ALA A 14 2.29 18.77 -0.12
C ALA A 14 3.69 19.12 -0.65
N LEU A 15 4.54 18.12 -0.90
CA LEU A 15 5.86 18.33 -1.51
C LEU A 15 5.77 18.92 -2.92
N GLU A 16 4.84 18.43 -3.74
CA GLU A 16 4.63 18.96 -5.10
C GLU A 16 4.16 20.41 -5.08
N LYS A 17 3.25 20.76 -4.17
CA LYS A 17 2.74 22.13 -4.02
C LYS A 17 3.80 23.12 -3.54
N ASN A 18 4.69 22.68 -2.66
CA ASN A 18 5.73 23.54 -2.10
C ASN A 18 6.92 23.76 -3.05
N GLY A 19 6.94 23.06 -4.20
CA GLY A 19 8.06 23.05 -5.13
C GLY A 19 9.25 22.33 -4.51
N ALA A 20 9.41 21.03 -4.80
CA ALA A 20 10.56 20.23 -4.36
C ALA A 20 11.86 20.80 -4.97
N ALA A 21 12.40 21.82 -4.33
CA ALA A 21 13.52 22.62 -4.83
C ALA A 21 14.86 22.15 -4.24
N SER A 22 14.84 21.39 -3.15
CA SER A 22 16.04 20.83 -2.53
C SER A 22 16.28 19.36 -2.93
N GLU A 23 17.54 18.94 -2.89
CA GLU A 23 17.94 17.54 -3.09
C GLU A 23 17.27 16.62 -2.05
N ALA A 24 17.09 17.10 -0.81
CA ALA A 24 16.39 16.39 0.25
C ALA A 24 14.89 16.19 -0.08
N ASP A 25 14.23 17.18 -0.69
CA ASP A 25 12.83 17.05 -1.10
C ASP A 25 12.67 16.05 -2.26
N SER A 26 13.62 16.04 -3.20
CA SER A 26 13.66 15.07 -4.29
C SER A 26 13.85 13.63 -3.78
N ALA A 27 14.79 13.42 -2.85
CA ALA A 27 15.00 12.13 -2.21
C ALA A 27 13.74 11.66 -1.46
N LYS A 28 13.12 12.56 -0.67
CA LYS A 28 11.88 12.27 0.04
C LYS A 28 10.73 11.94 -0.92
N LYS A 29 10.58 12.68 -2.01
CA LYS A 29 9.59 12.41 -3.06
C LYS A 29 9.76 10.99 -3.62
N SER A 30 10.99 10.62 -3.98
CA SER A 30 11.30 9.29 -4.52
C SER A 30 10.96 8.17 -3.54
N VAL A 31 11.26 8.36 -2.24
CA VAL A 31 10.89 7.40 -1.19
C VAL A 31 9.38 7.22 -1.09
N LEU A 32 8.61 8.33 -1.09
CA LEU A 32 7.14 8.28 -1.03
C LEU A 32 6.54 7.60 -2.26
N GLU A 33 7.02 7.92 -3.46
CA GLU A 33 6.56 7.30 -4.71
C GLU A 33 6.85 5.81 -4.74
N LYS A 34 8.05 5.39 -4.29
CA LYS A 34 8.41 3.99 -4.17
C LYS A 34 7.49 3.25 -3.20
N ALA A 35 7.22 3.82 -2.04
CA ALA A 35 6.31 3.23 -1.07
C ALA A 35 4.87 3.13 -1.61
N LEU A 36 4.37 4.19 -2.25
CA LEU A 36 3.05 4.18 -2.89
C LEU A 36 2.95 3.12 -3.98
N SER A 37 4.01 2.89 -4.75
CA SER A 37 4.02 1.85 -5.80
C SER A 37 3.84 0.42 -5.27
N GLN A 38 4.18 0.18 -3.99
CA GLN A 38 3.97 -1.11 -3.33
C GLN A 38 2.57 -1.25 -2.70
N ILE A 39 1.89 -0.12 -2.45
CA ILE A 39 0.55 -0.12 -1.86
C ILE A 39 -0.54 -0.08 -2.93
N LYS A 40 -0.40 0.82 -3.91
CA LYS A 40 -1.41 1.16 -4.88
C LYS A 40 -1.16 0.43 -6.21
N THR A 41 -2.16 -0.32 -6.65
CA THR A 41 -2.17 -0.89 -7.99
C THR A 41 -2.22 0.24 -9.01
N LYS A 42 -1.35 0.19 -10.02
CA LYS A 42 -1.38 1.12 -11.14
C LYS A 42 -2.72 1.04 -11.88
N GLU A 43 -3.09 2.12 -12.57
CA GLU A 43 -4.25 2.12 -13.45
C GLU A 43 -3.98 1.30 -14.72
N GLY A 44 -5.01 0.63 -15.24
CA GLY A 44 -4.93 -0.19 -16.43
C GLY A 44 -5.58 -1.57 -16.27
N ILE A 45 -5.72 -2.28 -17.39
CA ILE A 45 -6.54 -3.51 -17.46
C ILE A 45 -5.81 -4.72 -16.87
N TYR A 46 -4.49 -4.82 -17.08
CA TYR A 46 -3.69 -5.99 -16.67
C TYR A 46 -2.61 -5.63 -15.66
N GLN A 47 -2.99 -4.84 -14.65
CA GLN A 47 -2.05 -4.42 -13.61
C GLN A 47 -1.99 -5.45 -12.48
N GLN A 48 -0.78 -5.72 -12.00
CA GLN A 48 -0.58 -6.62 -10.86
C GLN A 48 -1.22 -6.01 -9.60
N PRO A 49 -2.08 -6.74 -8.87
CA PRO A 49 -2.65 -6.25 -7.62
C PRO A 49 -1.57 -5.99 -6.56
N MET A 50 -1.51 -4.76 -6.06
CA MET A 50 -0.62 -4.37 -4.96
C MET A 50 -1.31 -4.54 -3.60
N LEU A 51 -0.59 -4.22 -2.52
CA LEU A 51 -1.00 -4.50 -1.14
C LEU A 51 -2.46 -4.10 -0.84
N ALA A 52 -2.90 -2.90 -1.21
CA ALA A 52 -4.27 -2.44 -0.97
C ALA A 52 -5.33 -3.23 -1.74
N ALA A 53 -5.04 -3.68 -2.97
CA ALA A 53 -5.94 -4.53 -3.74
C ALA A 53 -6.00 -5.94 -3.15
N GLN A 54 -4.86 -6.49 -2.73
CA GLN A 54 -4.79 -7.82 -2.10
C GLN A 54 -5.55 -7.86 -0.77
N TRP A 55 -5.44 -6.81 0.06
CA TRP A 55 -6.25 -6.65 1.28
C TRP A 55 -7.75 -6.60 0.99
N ARG A 56 -8.17 -5.82 -0.02
CA ARG A 56 -9.58 -5.75 -0.42
C ARG A 56 -10.10 -7.08 -0.93
N TYR A 57 -9.29 -7.81 -1.69
CA TYR A 57 -9.63 -9.14 -2.17
C TYR A 57 -9.83 -10.13 -1.03
N LEU A 58 -8.88 -10.20 -0.10
CA LEU A 58 -8.99 -11.07 1.08
C LEU A 58 -10.23 -10.71 1.92
N TYR A 59 -10.46 -9.42 2.16
CA TYR A 59 -11.65 -8.94 2.87
C TYR A 59 -12.96 -9.33 2.16
N SER A 60 -13.03 -9.20 0.83
CA SER A 60 -14.20 -9.62 0.04
C SER A 60 -14.44 -11.11 0.18
N MET A 61 -13.38 -11.93 0.10
CA MET A 61 -13.47 -13.38 0.23
C MET A 61 -14.00 -13.79 1.61
N MET A 62 -13.53 -13.13 2.67
CA MET A 62 -13.98 -13.41 4.03
C MET A 62 -15.46 -13.05 4.26
N ASN A 63 -15.97 -12.01 3.61
CA ASN A 63 -17.35 -11.56 3.80
C ASN A 63 -18.37 -12.30 2.95
N GLN A 64 -17.94 -13.02 1.91
CA GLN A 64 -18.82 -13.76 1.01
C GLN A 64 -18.90 -15.25 1.35
N ALA A 65 -18.09 -15.72 2.29
CA ALA A 65 -18.01 -17.13 2.61
C ALA A 65 -19.14 -17.53 3.56
N ASP A 66 -20.02 -18.42 3.11
CA ASP A 66 -21.02 -19.10 3.96
C ASP A 66 -20.36 -20.10 4.94
N GLN A 67 -19.09 -20.43 4.71
CA GLN A 67 -18.27 -21.30 5.54
C GLN A 67 -17.08 -20.53 6.12
N LEU A 68 -16.50 -21.06 7.21
CA LEU A 68 -15.28 -20.48 7.79
C LEU A 68 -14.13 -20.50 6.76
N PRO A 69 -13.32 -19.42 6.69
CA PRO A 69 -12.14 -19.40 5.83
C PRO A 69 -11.16 -20.53 6.16
N GLY A 70 -10.57 -21.12 5.12
CA GLY A 70 -9.53 -22.14 5.28
C GLY A 70 -8.19 -21.56 5.73
N LYS A 71 -7.23 -22.45 6.03
CA LYS A 71 -5.87 -22.09 6.48
C LYS A 71 -5.19 -21.08 5.55
N ASP A 72 -5.35 -21.25 4.24
CA ASP A 72 -4.72 -20.39 3.22
C ASP A 72 -5.13 -18.92 3.37
N ALA A 73 -6.37 -18.63 3.81
CA ALA A 73 -6.82 -17.26 4.04
C ALA A 73 -6.12 -16.62 5.25
N TYR A 74 -5.89 -17.40 6.31
CA TYR A 74 -5.14 -16.96 7.48
C TYR A 74 -3.66 -16.77 7.17
N ASP A 75 -3.05 -17.72 6.46
CA ASP A 75 -1.65 -17.59 6.03
C ASP A 75 -1.48 -16.34 5.16
N ARG A 76 -2.44 -16.08 4.26
CA ARG A 76 -2.42 -14.88 3.43
C ARG A 76 -2.55 -13.61 4.26
N TYR A 77 -3.39 -13.61 5.28
CA TYR A 77 -3.52 -12.49 6.20
C TYR A 77 -2.19 -12.15 6.88
N GLU A 78 -1.48 -13.15 7.41
CA GLU A 78 -0.19 -12.98 8.07
C GLU A 78 0.90 -12.46 7.10
N GLU A 79 0.93 -12.96 5.86
CA GLU A 79 1.81 -12.44 4.82
C GLU A 79 1.57 -10.96 4.54
N LEU A 80 0.30 -10.56 4.41
CA LEU A 80 -0.06 -9.17 4.11
C LEU A 80 0.23 -8.22 5.29
N ILE A 81 0.12 -8.70 6.54
CA ILE A 81 0.57 -7.95 7.73
C ILE A 81 2.09 -7.77 7.68
N THR A 82 2.82 -8.84 7.41
CA THR A 82 4.28 -8.82 7.37
C THR A 82 4.77 -7.81 6.31
N GLN A 83 4.19 -7.85 5.12
CA GLN A 83 4.49 -6.87 4.06
C GLN A 83 4.19 -5.43 4.49
N LEU A 84 3.07 -5.20 5.17
CA LEU A 84 2.72 -3.87 5.68
C LEU A 84 3.71 -3.38 6.74
N ASN A 85 4.15 -4.24 7.65
CA ASN A 85 5.10 -3.89 8.70
C ASN A 85 6.49 -3.60 8.15
N VAL A 86 6.97 -4.41 7.20
CA VAL A 86 8.22 -4.13 6.48
C VAL A 86 8.16 -2.76 5.79
N LEU A 87 7.03 -2.45 5.14
CA LEU A 87 6.86 -1.16 4.48
C LEU A 87 6.85 0.02 5.48
N LYS A 88 6.20 -0.14 6.63
CA LYS A 88 6.21 0.89 7.68
C LYS A 88 7.61 1.11 8.24
N GLY A 89 8.35 0.04 8.54
CA GLY A 89 9.71 0.14 9.05
C GLY A 89 10.69 0.76 8.04
N ALA A 90 10.42 0.64 6.74
CA ALA A 90 11.21 1.32 5.71
C ALA A 90 10.88 2.82 5.55
N LEU A 91 9.82 3.32 6.19
CA LEU A 91 9.36 4.70 6.14
C LEU A 91 9.69 5.50 7.42
N GLU A 92 10.18 4.83 8.46
CA GLU A 92 10.68 5.42 9.71
C GLU A 92 12.16 5.79 9.58
#